data_AF-A0A974NLU6-F1
#
_entry.id   AF-A0A974NLU6-F1
#
_cell.length_a   1.000
_cell.length_b   1.000
_cell.length_c   1.000
_cell.angle_alpha   90.00
_cell.angle_beta   90.00
_cell.angle_gamma   90.00
#
_symmetry.space_group_name_H-M   'P 1'
#
loop_
_entity.id
_entity.type
_entity.pdbx_description
1 polymer ?
#
loop_
_entity_poly.entity_id
_entity_poly.type
_entity_poly.pdbx_seq_one_letter_code
_entity_poly.pdbx_strand_id
1 'polypeptide(L)'
;MPRKKRHQRVKLEADPPSPGSLPSRSEVQRRKKKKKKKKKKIRKKKSVFPLIKILAAFFIFMPLLVILLMDIFEKKTLPLIKEISNGYETVSIVPHATAPLKTEEQEMQEQTTVASDAGEDQTAEKQKTVADETEGIKQSYHVVVPGDTLFTIAITYYHSSEGMEIIREWNQLDSDEVQLGQKLKVPVKE
;
A
#
# COMPACT_ATOMS: atom_id res chain seq x y z
N MET A 1 54.29 14.89 54.40
CA MET A 1 53.46 14.35 53.29
C MET A 1 54.30 14.20 52.02
N PRO A 2 54.89 13.03 51.70
CA PRO A 2 55.58 12.84 50.42
C PRO A 2 54.65 12.20 49.39
N ARG A 3 54.48 12.85 48.23
CA ARG A 3 53.68 12.36 47.10
C ARG A 3 54.41 11.22 46.37
N LYS A 4 53.78 10.05 46.30
CA LYS A 4 54.22 8.87 45.52
C LYS A 4 54.45 9.25 44.05
N LYS A 5 55.69 9.16 43.59
CA LYS A 5 56.03 9.26 42.15
C LYS A 5 55.41 8.07 41.41
N ARG A 6 54.54 8.34 40.44
CA ARG A 6 54.04 7.33 39.49
C ARG A 6 55.23 6.83 38.67
N HIS A 7 55.56 5.54 38.80
CA HIS A 7 56.53 4.90 37.91
C HIS A 7 56.05 5.01 36.46
N GLN A 8 56.83 5.71 35.65
CA GLN A 8 56.66 5.83 34.22
C GLN A 8 56.81 4.42 33.64
N ARG A 9 55.75 3.85 33.06
CA ARG A 9 55.84 2.58 32.32
C ARG A 9 56.70 2.85 31.09
N VAL A 10 57.99 2.53 31.19
CA VAL A 10 58.88 2.41 30.03
C VAL A 10 58.21 1.45 29.07
N LYS A 11 57.84 1.97 27.90
CA LYS A 11 57.21 1.22 26.83
C LYS A 11 58.34 0.39 26.23
N LEU A 12 58.60 -0.79 26.79
CA LEU A 12 59.48 -1.79 26.20
C LEU A 12 58.95 -2.06 24.79
N GLU A 13 59.66 -1.51 23.82
CA GLU A 13 59.50 -1.77 22.40
C GLU A 13 59.86 -3.25 22.21
N ALA A 14 58.84 -4.06 21.97
CA ALA A 14 59.01 -5.50 21.88
C ALA A 14 59.73 -5.82 20.58
N ASP A 15 60.96 -6.31 20.68
CA ASP A 15 61.75 -6.78 19.55
C ASP A 15 60.95 -7.76 18.69
N PRO A 16 61.08 -7.70 17.35
CA PRO A 16 60.42 -8.65 16.47
C PRO A 16 60.85 -10.08 16.82
N PRO A 17 59.91 -11.04 16.85
CA PRO A 17 60.18 -12.39 17.33
C PRO A 17 61.24 -13.08 16.47
N SER A 18 62.32 -13.55 17.10
CA SER A 18 63.35 -14.37 16.46
C SER A 18 62.73 -15.65 15.86
N PRO A 19 63.03 -15.98 14.59
CA PRO A 19 62.46 -17.14 13.90
C PRO A 19 62.92 -18.43 14.58
N GLY A 20 62.03 -19.02 15.39
CA GLY A 20 62.29 -20.26 16.13
C GLY A 20 61.90 -20.22 17.61
N SER A 21 61.67 -19.02 18.17
CA SER A 21 61.22 -18.91 19.57
C SER A 21 59.75 -19.33 19.75
N LEU A 22 59.50 -20.19 20.74
CA LEU A 22 58.14 -20.62 21.08
C LEU A 22 57.37 -19.45 21.70
N PRO A 23 56.09 -19.24 21.33
CA PRO A 23 55.30 -18.11 21.81
C PRO A 23 54.97 -18.21 23.30
N SER A 24 54.96 -17.08 24.00
CA SER A 24 54.58 -17.03 25.42
C SER A 24 53.11 -17.42 25.65
N ARG A 25 52.82 -18.12 26.76
CA ARG A 25 51.46 -18.56 27.17
C ARG A 25 50.43 -17.42 27.14
N SER A 26 50.82 -16.22 27.56
CA SER A 26 49.96 -15.03 27.56
C SER A 26 49.63 -14.56 26.13
N GLU A 27 50.59 -14.70 25.22
CA GLU A 27 50.48 -14.33 23.82
C GLU A 27 49.56 -15.29 23.06
N VAL A 28 49.67 -16.60 23.32
CA VAL A 28 48.76 -17.63 22.78
C VAL A 28 47.32 -17.35 23.19
N GLN A 29 47.05 -17.02 24.46
CA GLN A 29 45.71 -16.67 24.93
C GLN A 29 45.18 -15.38 24.29
N ARG A 30 46.02 -14.34 24.18
CA ARG A 30 45.66 -13.09 23.49
C ARG A 30 45.35 -13.34 22.02
N ARG A 31 46.13 -14.18 21.33
CA ARG A 31 45.88 -14.61 19.94
C ARG A 31 44.55 -15.35 19.83
N LYS A 32 44.22 -16.29 20.73
CA LYS A 32 42.92 -16.98 20.76
C LYS A 32 41.74 -15.99 20.92
N LYS A 33 41.84 -15.03 21.86
CA LYS A 33 40.80 -13.99 22.07
C LYS A 33 40.65 -13.08 20.85
N LYS A 34 41.75 -12.63 20.23
CA LYS A 34 41.75 -11.83 19.00
C LYS A 34 41.12 -12.59 17.83
N LYS A 35 41.44 -13.88 17.65
CA LYS A 35 40.82 -14.75 16.64
C LYS A 35 39.31 -14.88 16.84
N LYS A 36 38.83 -15.09 18.08
CA LYS A 36 37.39 -15.14 18.39
C LYS A 36 36.67 -13.82 18.06
N LYS A 37 37.27 -12.67 18.42
CA LYS A 37 36.72 -11.33 18.10
C LYS A 37 36.66 -11.08 16.59
N LYS A 38 37.72 -11.42 15.85
CA LYS A 38 37.75 -11.33 14.37
C LYS A 38 36.66 -12.21 13.74
N LYS A 39 36.52 -13.48 14.17
CA LYS A 39 35.45 -14.38 13.72
C LYS A 39 34.05 -13.80 13.97
N LYS A 40 33.79 -13.24 15.16
CA LYS A 40 32.52 -12.57 15.48
C LYS A 40 32.24 -11.37 14.56
N LYS A 41 33.24 -10.51 14.30
CA LYS A 41 33.10 -9.37 13.37
C LYS A 41 32.78 -9.83 11.95
N ILE A 42 33.42 -10.89 11.46
CA ILE A 42 33.16 -11.46 10.13
C ILE A 42 31.74 -12.04 10.04
N ARG A 43 31.27 -12.77 11.06
CA ARG A 43 29.88 -13.28 11.10
C ARG A 43 28.86 -12.14 11.08
N LYS A 44 29.10 -11.06 11.83
CA LYS A 44 28.27 -9.84 11.80
C LYS A 44 28.32 -9.14 10.43
N LYS A 45 29.48 -9.15 9.75
CA LYS A 45 29.63 -8.60 8.40
C LYS A 45 28.99 -9.49 7.32
N LYS A 46 28.76 -10.79 7.57
CA LYS A 46 28.08 -11.72 6.65
C LYS A 46 26.55 -11.62 6.69
N SER A 47 25.97 -11.04 7.74
CA SER A 47 24.54 -10.74 7.82
C SER A 47 24.19 -9.34 7.28
N VAL A 48 25.09 -8.73 6.50
CA VAL A 48 24.97 -7.32 6.02
C VAL A 48 23.94 -7.15 4.90
N PHE A 49 23.47 -8.25 4.32
CA PHE A 49 22.39 -8.20 3.32
C PHE A 49 21.17 -8.98 3.81
N PRO A 50 20.52 -8.55 4.90
CA PRO A 50 19.22 -9.11 5.27
C PRO A 50 18.18 -8.76 4.20
N LEU A 51 18.28 -7.57 3.60
CA LEU A 51 17.36 -7.07 2.60
C LEU A 51 17.32 -7.92 1.32
N ILE A 52 18.48 -8.36 0.81
CA ILE A 52 18.51 -9.21 -0.39
C ILE A 52 17.89 -10.59 -0.15
N LYS A 53 17.94 -11.10 1.09
CA LYS A 53 17.30 -12.36 1.47
C LYS A 53 15.79 -12.19 1.61
N ILE A 54 15.33 -11.07 2.16
CA ILE A 54 13.91 -10.71 2.23
C ILE A 54 13.35 -10.52 0.81
N LEU A 55 14.12 -9.87 -0.07
CA LEU A 55 13.76 -9.69 -1.48
C LEU A 55 13.68 -11.03 -2.22
N ALA A 56 14.69 -11.90 -2.07
CA ALA A 56 14.66 -13.24 -2.65
C ALA A 56 13.49 -14.07 -2.10
N ALA A 57 13.19 -13.96 -0.80
CA ALA A 57 12.01 -14.60 -0.21
C ALA A 57 10.72 -14.06 -0.83
N PHE A 58 10.58 -12.74 -1.04
CA PHE A 58 9.42 -12.16 -1.72
C PHE A 58 9.23 -12.72 -3.13
N PHE A 59 10.28 -12.86 -3.93
CA PHE A 59 10.19 -13.48 -5.25
C PHE A 59 9.74 -14.94 -5.23
N ILE A 60 10.03 -15.67 -4.15
CA ILE A 60 9.61 -17.06 -3.97
C ILE A 60 8.18 -17.14 -3.42
N PHE A 61 7.81 -16.26 -2.50
CA PHE A 61 6.49 -16.24 -1.86
C PHE A 61 5.42 -15.55 -2.70
N MET A 62 5.75 -14.54 -3.50
CA MET A 62 4.80 -13.81 -4.35
C MET A 62 4.03 -14.75 -5.30
N PRO A 63 4.66 -15.64 -6.09
CA PRO A 63 3.92 -16.58 -6.93
C PRO A 63 3.09 -17.57 -6.11
N LEU A 64 3.62 -18.06 -4.97
CA LEU A 64 2.87 -18.98 -4.08
C LEU A 64 1.67 -18.31 -3.41
N LEU A 65 1.79 -17.02 -3.08
CA LEU A 65 0.73 -16.20 -2.50
C LEU A 65 -0.36 -15.92 -3.53
N VAL A 66 0.01 -15.62 -4.77
CA VAL A 66 -0.95 -15.47 -5.88
C VAL A 66 -1.69 -16.78 -6.12
N ILE A 67 -1.01 -17.93 -6.14
CA ILE A 67 -1.65 -19.25 -6.26
C ILE A 67 -2.61 -19.51 -5.09
N LEU A 68 -2.21 -19.19 -3.86
CA LEU A 68 -3.07 -19.32 -2.68
C LEU A 68 -4.31 -18.42 -2.78
N LEU A 69 -4.15 -17.18 -3.27
CA LEU A 69 -5.26 -16.25 -3.48
C LEU A 69 -6.20 -16.71 -4.61
N MET A 70 -5.67 -17.30 -5.68
CA MET A 70 -6.46 -17.87 -6.77
C MET A 70 -7.35 -19.02 -6.28
N ASP A 71 -6.82 -19.95 -5.48
CA ASP A 71 -7.60 -21.06 -4.90
C ASP A 71 -8.72 -20.57 -3.96
N ILE A 72 -8.46 -19.51 -3.17
CA ILE A 72 -9.48 -18.90 -2.30
C ILE A 72 -10.55 -18.18 -3.13
N PHE A 73 -10.16 -17.50 -4.20
CA PHE A 73 -11.08 -16.78 -5.08
C PHE A 73 -11.96 -17.74 -5.89
N GLU A 74 -11.38 -18.82 -6.43
CA GLU A 74 -12.10 -19.90 -7.13
C GLU A 74 -13.10 -20.62 -6.22
N LYS A 75 -12.77 -20.80 -4.94
CA LYS A 75 -13.70 -21.40 -3.96
C LYS A 75 -14.81 -20.44 -3.54
N LYS A 76 -14.59 -19.13 -3.64
CA LYS A 76 -15.57 -18.08 -3.28
C LYS A 76 -16.52 -17.76 -4.42
N THR A 77 -16.12 -18.00 -5.66
CA THR A 77 -17.04 -18.13 -6.79
C THR A 77 -17.70 -19.49 -6.73
N LEU A 78 -18.92 -19.56 -6.15
CA LEU A 78 -19.81 -20.71 -6.33
C LEU A 78 -19.82 -21.15 -7.80
N PRO A 79 -19.94 -22.46 -8.10
CA PRO A 79 -19.81 -23.00 -9.44
C PRO A 79 -21.01 -22.54 -10.27
N LEU A 80 -20.90 -21.37 -10.88
CA LEU A 80 -21.83 -20.87 -11.85
C LEU A 80 -21.04 -20.67 -13.13
N ILE A 81 -21.33 -21.55 -14.10
CA ILE A 81 -20.83 -21.56 -15.47
C ILE A 81 -19.44 -22.21 -15.61
N LYS A 82 -19.39 -23.52 -15.34
CA LYS A 82 -18.61 -24.43 -16.18
C LYS A 82 -19.63 -25.16 -17.05
N GLU A 83 -19.38 -25.23 -18.36
CA GLU A 83 -20.33 -25.43 -19.48
C GLU A 83 -20.72 -24.04 -20.03
N ILE A 84 -20.38 -23.61 -21.25
CA ILE A 84 -20.32 -24.35 -22.50
C ILE A 84 -19.26 -23.69 -23.42
N SER A 85 -18.28 -24.49 -23.84
CA SER A 85 -17.66 -24.35 -25.16
C SER A 85 -18.79 -24.53 -26.18
N ASN A 86 -19.29 -23.45 -26.77
CA ASN A 86 -19.96 -23.36 -28.07
C ASN A 86 -20.63 -21.98 -28.25
N GLY A 87 -19.88 -21.02 -28.75
CA GLY A 87 -20.28 -20.11 -29.83
C GLY A 87 -21.66 -19.44 -29.89
N TYR A 88 -22.30 -19.02 -28.79
CA TYR A 88 -23.32 -17.97 -28.84
C TYR A 88 -23.50 -17.23 -27.50
N GLU A 89 -23.74 -15.92 -27.58
CA GLU A 89 -24.05 -15.04 -26.45
C GLU A 89 -25.44 -15.34 -25.88
N THR A 90 -25.52 -15.49 -24.56
CA THR A 90 -26.80 -15.40 -23.84
C THR A 90 -26.77 -14.18 -22.94
N VAL A 91 -27.52 -13.15 -23.32
CA VAL A 91 -27.82 -11.98 -22.49
C VAL A 91 -28.81 -12.41 -21.41
N SER A 92 -28.34 -12.53 -20.16
CA SER A 92 -29.22 -12.76 -19.01
C SER A 92 -29.72 -11.42 -18.47
N ILE A 93 -30.97 -11.09 -18.79
CA ILE A 93 -31.73 -10.01 -18.18
C ILE A 93 -32.29 -10.56 -16.87
N VAL A 94 -31.78 -10.08 -15.72
CA VAL A 94 -32.38 -10.38 -14.42
C VAL A 94 -33.47 -9.34 -14.14
N PRO A 95 -34.73 -9.75 -13.90
CA PRO A 95 -35.82 -8.83 -13.61
C PRO A 95 -35.71 -8.28 -12.17
N HIS A 96 -36.00 -6.99 -12.06
CA HIS A 96 -36.04 -6.19 -10.84
C HIS A 96 -37.18 -6.66 -9.91
N ALA A 97 -36.90 -6.86 -8.63
CA ALA A 97 -37.92 -6.95 -7.58
C ALA A 97 -37.44 -6.21 -6.32
N THR A 98 -38.32 -5.33 -5.85
CA THR A 98 -38.08 -4.22 -4.93
C THR A 98 -38.39 -4.61 -3.47
N ALA A 99 -37.40 -4.47 -2.57
CA ALA A 99 -37.46 -4.13 -1.12
C ALA A 99 -38.28 -5.03 -0.13
N PRO A 100 -38.12 -4.96 1.22
CA PRO A 100 -37.38 -3.97 2.02
C PRO A 100 -36.51 -4.48 3.21
N LEU A 101 -35.66 -3.54 3.69
CA LEU A 101 -35.19 -3.25 5.07
C LEU A 101 -34.37 -4.29 5.89
N LYS A 102 -33.17 -3.87 6.31
CA LYS A 102 -32.90 -3.48 7.72
C LYS A 102 -31.60 -2.66 7.88
N THR A 103 -31.80 -1.51 8.52
CA THR A 103 -30.86 -0.51 9.06
C THR A 103 -30.36 -0.95 10.45
N GLU A 104 -29.33 -0.25 10.98
CA GLU A 104 -28.74 -0.21 12.34
C GLU A 104 -27.37 -0.92 12.42
N GLU A 105 -26.24 -0.31 12.82
CA GLU A 105 -25.98 0.78 13.78
C GLU A 105 -24.80 1.68 13.36
N GLN A 106 -24.91 2.97 13.67
CA GLN A 106 -23.81 3.92 13.85
C GLN A 106 -23.63 4.17 15.36
N GLU A 107 -22.39 4.20 15.85
CA GLU A 107 -21.97 4.95 17.04
C GLU A 107 -20.66 5.66 16.66
N MET A 108 -20.67 6.96 16.36
CA MET A 108 -20.66 8.14 17.25
C MET A 108 -19.29 8.45 17.87
N GLN A 109 -18.64 9.44 17.25
CA GLN A 109 -17.91 10.60 17.80
C GLN A 109 -16.87 10.41 18.92
N GLU A 110 -15.65 10.89 18.64
CA GLU A 110 -15.06 11.90 19.54
C GLU A 110 -14.17 12.88 18.75
N GLN A 111 -14.49 14.16 18.88
CA GLN A 111 -13.84 15.32 18.27
C GLN A 111 -13.16 16.11 19.39
N THR A 112 -11.93 16.57 19.20
CA THR A 112 -11.36 17.63 20.03
C THR A 112 -10.42 18.50 19.19
N THR A 113 -10.94 19.69 18.86
CA THR A 113 -10.37 21.07 18.81
C THR A 113 -8.91 21.26 18.34
N VAL A 114 -8.54 22.26 17.53
CA VAL A 114 -8.55 23.73 17.77
C VAL A 114 -8.48 24.44 16.39
N ALA A 115 -9.51 25.16 15.93
CA ALA A 115 -9.79 26.60 16.05
C ALA A 115 -8.79 27.59 15.38
N SER A 116 -9.27 28.27 14.32
CA SER A 116 -9.03 29.67 13.88
C SER A 116 -9.63 29.80 12.46
N ASP A 117 -10.34 30.82 12.01
CA ASP A 117 -10.91 32.08 12.53
C ASP A 117 -11.77 32.61 11.35
N ALA A 118 -13.10 32.68 11.50
CA ALA A 118 -13.96 33.87 11.44
C ALA A 118 -14.05 34.65 10.10
N GLY A 119 -15.29 34.75 9.59
CA GLY A 119 -15.73 35.77 8.63
C GLY A 119 -16.93 35.36 7.74
N GLU A 120 -18.15 35.68 8.21
CA GLU A 120 -19.42 36.10 7.53
C GLU A 120 -19.65 35.65 6.05
N ASP A 121 -20.83 35.21 5.59
CA ASP A 121 -22.15 35.83 5.77
C ASP A 121 -23.27 34.88 5.23
N GLN A 122 -24.51 35.17 5.60
CA GLN A 122 -25.74 34.47 5.23
C GLN A 122 -26.10 34.70 3.74
N THR A 123 -26.82 33.76 3.12
CA THR A 123 -28.19 33.96 2.59
C THR A 123 -28.56 32.84 1.60
N ALA A 124 -29.80 32.40 1.75
CA ALA A 124 -30.50 31.38 1.02
C ALA A 124 -30.79 31.72 -0.46
N GLU A 125 -31.17 30.65 -1.17
CA GLU A 125 -31.97 30.63 -2.39
C GLU A 125 -31.37 31.22 -3.67
N LYS A 126 -30.91 30.30 -4.53
CA LYS A 126 -31.42 30.28 -5.90
C LYS A 126 -31.66 28.86 -6.37
N GLN A 127 -32.94 28.48 -6.33
CA GLN A 127 -33.49 27.37 -7.08
C GLN A 127 -33.12 27.49 -8.57
N LYS A 128 -32.67 26.37 -9.14
CA LYS A 128 -32.89 26.04 -10.54
C LYS A 128 -33.01 24.52 -10.61
N THR A 129 -34.20 23.96 -10.40
CA THR A 129 -35.02 23.43 -11.48
C THR A 129 -34.19 22.74 -12.56
N VAL A 130 -34.03 21.42 -12.47
CA VAL A 130 -34.37 20.49 -13.57
C VAL A 130 -34.74 19.14 -12.92
N ALA A 131 -35.97 19.05 -12.43
CA ALA A 131 -36.68 17.80 -12.32
C ALA A 131 -37.56 17.73 -13.57
N ASP A 132 -37.01 17.20 -14.65
CA ASP A 132 -37.69 16.40 -15.68
C ASP A 132 -36.62 16.00 -16.72
N GLU A 133 -36.86 14.91 -17.46
CA GLU A 133 -35.96 14.23 -18.41
C GLU A 133 -35.18 13.03 -17.83
N THR A 134 -35.90 12.11 -17.17
CA THR A 134 -35.47 10.71 -17.00
C THR A 134 -35.95 9.82 -18.15
N GLU A 135 -35.89 10.31 -19.39
CA GLU A 135 -36.17 9.53 -20.60
C GLU A 135 -34.92 9.61 -21.47
N GLY A 136 -34.01 8.62 -21.34
CA GLY A 136 -32.80 8.50 -22.18
C GLY A 136 -31.45 8.43 -21.46
N ILE A 137 -31.39 8.33 -20.13
CA ILE A 137 -30.11 8.19 -19.43
C ILE A 137 -29.64 6.73 -19.44
N LYS A 138 -28.62 6.44 -20.24
CA LYS A 138 -27.95 5.13 -20.25
C LYS A 138 -26.86 5.09 -19.19
N GLN A 139 -27.05 4.24 -18.20
CA GLN A 139 -26.02 3.99 -17.18
C GLN A 139 -24.87 3.17 -17.79
N SER A 140 -23.76 3.83 -18.06
CA SER A 140 -22.51 3.20 -18.49
C SER A 140 -21.57 3.00 -17.29
N TYR A 141 -20.62 2.08 -17.42
CA TYR A 141 -19.57 1.87 -16.43
C TYR A 141 -18.21 2.01 -17.10
N HIS A 142 -17.31 2.75 -16.46
CA HIS A 142 -15.92 2.89 -16.89
C HIS A 142 -14.99 2.28 -15.84
N VAL A 143 -13.93 1.60 -16.28
CA VAL A 143 -12.86 1.12 -15.39
C VAL A 143 -11.65 2.00 -15.65
N VAL A 144 -11.17 2.67 -14.60
CA VAL A 144 -10.08 3.65 -14.69
C VAL A 144 -8.78 2.97 -15.16
N VAL A 145 -8.22 3.44 -16.27
CA VAL A 145 -6.97 2.92 -16.89
C VAL A 145 -5.79 3.84 -16.55
N PRO A 146 -4.52 3.39 -16.61
CA PRO A 146 -3.37 4.26 -16.40
C PRO A 146 -3.37 5.50 -17.31
N GLY A 147 -3.37 6.68 -16.69
CA GLY A 147 -3.43 7.98 -17.37
C GLY A 147 -4.80 8.65 -17.31
N ASP A 148 -5.84 7.93 -16.89
CA ASP A 148 -7.17 8.51 -16.66
C ASP A 148 -7.19 9.35 -15.37
N THR A 149 -7.86 10.49 -15.47
CA THR A 149 -8.29 11.34 -14.36
C THR A 149 -9.81 11.51 -14.43
N LEU A 150 -10.45 11.96 -13.35
CA LEU A 150 -11.89 12.25 -13.35
C LEU A 150 -12.25 13.23 -14.49
N PHE A 151 -11.39 14.20 -14.75
CA PHE A 151 -11.52 15.17 -15.84
C PHE A 151 -11.51 14.51 -17.22
N THR A 152 -10.50 13.69 -17.54
CA THR A 152 -10.41 13.05 -18.87
C THR A 152 -11.58 12.10 -19.11
N ILE A 153 -12.07 11.43 -18.07
CA ILE A 153 -13.26 10.57 -18.15
C ILE A 153 -14.50 11.43 -18.43
N ALA A 154 -14.68 12.54 -17.71
CA ALA A 154 -15.77 13.47 -17.96
C ALA A 154 -15.79 14.00 -19.41
N ILE A 155 -14.62 14.39 -19.94
CA ILE A 155 -14.49 14.85 -21.33
C ILE A 155 -14.80 13.72 -22.33
N THR A 156 -14.42 12.48 -22.02
CA THR A 156 -14.66 11.34 -22.90
C THR A 156 -16.16 11.04 -23.04
N TYR A 157 -16.93 11.14 -21.95
CA TYR A 157 -18.34 10.74 -21.93
C TYR A 157 -19.34 11.88 -22.09
N TYR A 158 -19.01 13.09 -21.62
CA TYR A 158 -19.90 14.25 -21.62
C TYR A 158 -19.38 15.41 -22.47
N HIS A 159 -18.14 15.31 -22.98
CA HIS A 159 -17.48 16.36 -23.75
C HIS A 159 -17.39 17.73 -23.03
N SER A 160 -17.57 17.72 -21.71
CA SER A 160 -17.62 18.91 -20.85
C SER A 160 -17.04 18.58 -19.47
N SER A 161 -16.47 19.60 -18.81
CA SER A 161 -16.02 19.50 -17.42
C SER A 161 -17.16 19.30 -16.43
N GLU A 162 -18.40 19.65 -16.80
CA GLU A 162 -19.62 19.42 -15.99
C GLU A 162 -19.83 17.93 -15.70
N GLY A 163 -19.34 17.04 -16.59
CA GLY A 163 -19.39 15.59 -16.37
C GLY A 163 -18.64 15.13 -15.12
N MET A 164 -17.68 15.90 -14.61
CA MET A 164 -16.98 15.55 -13.38
C MET A 164 -17.91 15.57 -12.17
N GLU A 165 -18.77 16.58 -12.06
CA GLU A 165 -19.74 16.71 -10.96
C GLU A 165 -20.73 15.55 -11.02
N ILE A 166 -21.24 15.24 -12.21
CA ILE A 166 -22.15 14.12 -12.44
C ILE A 166 -21.49 12.80 -12.02
N ILE A 167 -20.27 12.52 -12.49
CA ILE A 167 -19.56 11.29 -12.11
C ILE A 167 -19.27 11.27 -10.60
N ARG A 168 -18.90 12.40 -10.00
CA ARG A 168 -18.60 12.53 -8.57
C ARG A 168 -19.83 12.21 -7.72
N GLU A 169 -20.97 12.82 -8.02
CA GLU A 169 -22.24 12.60 -7.33
C GLU A 169 -22.69 11.14 -7.42
N TRP A 170 -22.63 10.56 -8.62
CA TRP A 170 -23.07 9.18 -8.85
C TRP A 170 -22.17 8.13 -8.18
N ASN A 171 -20.90 8.45 -7.97
CA ASN A 171 -19.92 7.56 -7.35
C ASN A 171 -19.57 7.94 -5.90
N GLN A 172 -20.20 8.97 -5.34
CA GLN A 172 -19.97 9.47 -3.99
C GLN A 172 -18.47 9.73 -3.72
N LEU A 173 -17.81 10.39 -4.68
CA LEU A 173 -16.40 10.73 -4.54
C LEU A 173 -16.27 12.07 -3.80
N ASP A 174 -15.48 12.09 -2.73
CA ASP A 174 -15.21 13.32 -1.97
C ASP A 174 -14.12 14.20 -2.64
N SER A 175 -13.38 13.64 -3.60
CA SER A 175 -12.26 14.28 -4.29
C SER A 175 -12.22 13.89 -5.78
N ASP A 176 -11.43 14.62 -6.56
CA ASP A 176 -11.18 14.35 -7.98
C ASP A 176 -10.19 13.20 -8.21
N GLU A 177 -9.65 12.65 -7.12
CA GLU A 177 -8.74 11.52 -7.16
C GLU A 177 -9.49 10.21 -7.45
N VAL A 178 -9.10 9.56 -8.55
CA VAL A 178 -9.59 8.25 -8.95
C VAL A 178 -8.45 7.23 -8.96
N GLN A 179 -8.73 6.02 -8.51
CA GLN A 179 -7.74 4.95 -8.40
C GLN A 179 -7.72 4.07 -9.65
N LEU A 180 -6.54 3.59 -10.04
CA LEU A 180 -6.38 2.67 -11.17
C LEU A 180 -7.20 1.38 -10.92
N GLY A 181 -8.00 0.99 -11.91
CA GLY A 181 -8.90 -0.16 -11.82
C GLY A 181 -10.22 0.11 -11.08
N GLN A 182 -10.45 1.33 -10.59
CA GLN A 182 -11.72 1.72 -9.98
C GLN A 182 -12.85 1.70 -11.02
N LYS A 183 -13.99 1.11 -10.66
CA LYS A 183 -15.18 1.08 -11.51
C LYS A 183 -16.08 2.26 -11.18
N LEU A 184 -16.27 3.17 -12.13
CA LEU A 184 -17.09 4.37 -12.00
C LEU A 184 -18.40 4.22 -12.78
N LYS A 185 -19.49 4.66 -12.16
CA LYS A 185 -20.79 4.86 -12.79
C LYS A 185 -20.75 6.14 -13.63
N VAL A 186 -21.12 6.04 -14.89
CA VAL A 186 -21.12 7.17 -15.83
C VAL A 186 -22.47 7.24 -16.53
N PRO A 187 -23.43 8.02 -16.01
CA PRO A 187 -24.75 8.19 -16.61
C PRO A 187 -24.68 9.09 -17.87
N VAL A 188 -24.70 8.49 -19.05
CA VAL A 188 -24.66 9.25 -20.31
C VAL A 188 -26.10 9.53 -20.78
N LYS A 189 -26.38 10.79 -21.14
CA LYS A 189 -27.64 11.18 -21.78
C LYS A 189 -27.51 10.96 -23.28
N GLU A 190 -28.43 10.19 -23.87
CA GLU A 190 -28.50 10.00 -25.35
C GLU A 190 -28.97 11.27 -26.08
#